data_AF-A0AA88XXW2-F1
#
_entry.id   AF-A0AA88XXW2-F1
#
_cell.length_a   1.000
_cell.length_b   1.000
_cell.length_c   1.000
_cell.angle_alpha   90.00
_cell.angle_beta   90.00
_cell.angle_gamma   90.00
#
_symmetry.space_group_name_H-M   'P 1'
#
loop_
_entity.id
_entity.type
_entity.pdbx_description
1 polymer ?
#
loop_
_entity_poly.entity_id
_entity_poly.type
_entity_poly.pdbx_seq_one_letter_code
_entity_poly.pdbx_strand_id
1 'polypeptide(L)'
;MNWIAQQDDLQSIMEGVLGCLTLNKEKARKAIAKSIDRYKLDSIKDTQHLFEYFQGNEKYHQVKTAHGVPEWLTLMYQRGEISVVIPRLISIPRNVFFSQVEDLESPSSFECATSLRQVVYGILTSTCTQGGQIEETYREKRSVKSVHVYPAKGTQSLQDIPLLDKYLRKRIILDTLKKTDRNVDLSADAEFFTAIITYCLENSNPKLNEHHARALICCFLVMNVKFESLLSRTEDRSEKWEPLCQHHDQEYDIHVIHAFAQFQACFLAALDLNQLLLCPFPNLNPARVIHGTFLHNVFVQLTTSISPKPVIEDLFDGNQCFLDMFSKMESAVLGPRVLYSRASESLN
;
A
#
# COMPACT_ATOMS: atom_id res chain seq x y z
N MET A 1 -3.78 23.40 -15.44
CA MET A 1 -5.05 23.96 -14.92
C MET A 1 -5.21 25.46 -15.18
N ASN A 2 -4.15 26.24 -15.38
CA ASN A 2 -4.26 27.70 -15.65
C ASN A 2 -5.12 28.09 -16.87
N TRP A 3 -5.15 27.30 -17.95
CA TRP A 3 -5.96 27.62 -19.13
C TRP A 3 -7.47 27.60 -18.88
N ILE A 4 -7.97 26.61 -18.11
CA ILE A 4 -9.40 26.48 -17.79
C ILE A 4 -9.87 27.66 -16.94
N ALA A 5 -9.04 28.10 -15.99
CA ALA A 5 -9.34 29.24 -15.11
C ALA A 5 -9.39 30.60 -15.84
N GLN A 6 -8.93 30.66 -17.10
CA GLN A 6 -8.94 31.86 -17.94
C GLN A 6 -10.11 31.89 -18.94
N GLN A 7 -10.98 30.87 -18.94
CA GLN A 7 -12.14 30.82 -19.84
C GLN A 7 -13.37 31.41 -19.15
N ASP A 8 -14.14 32.21 -19.89
CA ASP A 8 -15.29 32.94 -19.34
C ASP A 8 -16.58 32.13 -19.29
N ASP A 9 -16.68 31.04 -20.07
CA ASP A 9 -17.89 30.24 -20.17
C ASP A 9 -17.63 28.73 -20.33
N LEU A 10 -18.61 27.94 -19.85
CA LEU A 10 -18.54 26.48 -19.84
C LEU A 10 -18.47 25.88 -21.25
N GLN A 11 -19.06 26.55 -22.25
CA GLN A 11 -19.10 26.05 -23.61
C GLN A 11 -17.74 26.16 -24.28
N SER A 12 -17.04 27.29 -24.08
CA SER A 12 -15.65 27.48 -24.52
C SER A 12 -14.69 26.47 -23.87
N ILE A 13 -14.84 26.21 -22.56
CA ILE A 13 -14.08 25.17 -21.86
C ILE A 13 -14.35 23.80 -22.48
N MET A 14 -15.63 23.46 -22.70
CA MET A 14 -16.02 22.18 -23.29
C MET A 14 -15.42 22.00 -24.69
N GLU A 15 -15.53 23.00 -25.57
CA GLU A 15 -14.98 22.93 -26.91
C GLU A 15 -13.46 22.81 -26.91
N GLY A 16 -12.75 23.53 -26.04
CA GLY A 16 -11.30 23.39 -25.92
C GLY A 16 -10.87 22.00 -25.44
N VAL A 17 -11.53 21.45 -24.41
CA VAL A 17 -11.26 20.09 -23.92
C VAL A 17 -11.56 19.04 -24.99
N LEU A 18 -12.70 19.17 -25.69
CA LEU A 18 -13.06 18.28 -26.79
C LEU A 18 -12.13 18.45 -28.00
N GLY A 19 -11.57 19.64 -28.20
CA GLY A 19 -10.55 19.96 -29.18
C GLY A 19 -9.28 19.11 -29.01
N CYS A 20 -8.90 18.82 -27.76
CA CYS A 20 -7.74 17.98 -27.43
C CYS A 20 -7.98 16.47 -27.66
N LEU A 21 -9.22 16.03 -27.85
CA LEU A 21 -9.55 14.61 -28.02
C LEU A 21 -9.55 14.22 -29.50
N THR A 22 -8.86 13.12 -29.82
CA THR A 22 -8.76 12.59 -31.18
C THR A 22 -9.94 11.69 -31.57
N LEU A 23 -10.68 11.13 -30.62
CA LEU A 23 -11.77 10.18 -30.89
C LEU A 23 -13.01 10.41 -30.03
N ASN A 24 -14.18 10.23 -30.65
CA ASN A 24 -15.52 10.16 -30.04
C ASN A 24 -15.89 11.35 -29.14
N LYS A 25 -15.74 12.58 -29.68
CA LYS A 25 -16.04 13.85 -29.01
C LYS A 25 -17.47 13.92 -28.47
N GLU A 26 -18.45 13.38 -29.19
CA GLU A 26 -19.85 13.36 -28.74
C GLU A 26 -20.08 12.50 -27.48
N LYS A 27 -19.44 11.33 -27.40
CA LYS A 27 -19.49 10.51 -26.19
C LYS A 27 -18.80 11.22 -25.02
N ALA A 28 -17.65 11.83 -25.26
CA ALA A 28 -16.94 12.62 -24.26
C ALA A 28 -17.78 13.81 -23.77
N ARG A 29 -18.42 14.53 -24.69
CA ARG A 29 -19.34 15.64 -24.41
C ARG A 29 -20.47 15.22 -23.48
N LYS A 30 -21.16 14.13 -23.80
CA LYS A 30 -22.23 13.57 -22.95
C LYS A 30 -21.71 13.13 -21.57
N ALA A 31 -20.51 12.54 -21.51
CA ALA A 31 -19.90 12.11 -20.26
C ALA A 31 -19.50 13.30 -19.37
N ILE A 32 -18.91 14.34 -19.95
CA ILE A 32 -18.53 15.58 -19.25
C ILE A 32 -19.79 16.29 -18.73
N ALA A 33 -20.83 16.44 -19.56
CA ALA A 33 -22.10 17.04 -19.14
C ALA A 33 -22.74 16.29 -17.96
N LYS A 34 -22.81 14.95 -18.02
CA LYS A 34 -23.25 14.11 -16.90
C LYS A 34 -22.35 14.20 -15.66
N SER A 35 -21.07 14.48 -15.84
CA SER A 35 -20.14 14.69 -14.73
C SER A 35 -20.44 16.02 -14.04
N ILE A 36 -20.50 17.11 -14.80
CA ILE A 36 -20.83 18.45 -14.29
C ILE A 36 -22.15 18.43 -13.53
N ASP A 37 -23.18 17.79 -14.10
CA ASP A 37 -24.49 17.66 -13.47
C ASP A 37 -24.43 16.92 -12.12
N ARG A 38 -23.56 15.91 -11.97
CA ARG A 38 -23.35 15.20 -10.70
C ARG A 38 -22.65 16.04 -9.63
N TYR A 39 -21.87 17.05 -10.03
CA TYR A 39 -21.22 17.98 -9.12
C TYR A 39 -22.05 19.25 -8.88
N LYS A 40 -23.23 19.39 -9.50
CA LYS A 40 -24.17 20.46 -9.15
C LYS A 40 -24.68 20.20 -7.74
N LEU A 41 -24.29 21.09 -6.84
CA LEU A 41 -24.66 21.06 -5.44
C LEU A 41 -26.09 21.61 -5.25
N ASP A 42 -27.06 21.09 -6.00
CA ASP A 42 -28.46 21.55 -5.92
C ASP A 42 -29.10 21.26 -4.54
N SER A 43 -28.50 20.32 -3.78
CA SER A 43 -28.87 19.94 -2.42
C SER A 43 -28.11 20.69 -1.32
N ILE A 44 -27.15 21.56 -1.67
CA ILE A 44 -26.43 22.40 -0.70
C ILE A 44 -27.00 23.80 -0.77
N LYS A 45 -28.28 23.93 -0.40
CA LYS A 45 -28.86 25.25 -0.12
C LYS A 45 -28.39 25.81 1.23
N ASP A 46 -27.85 24.96 2.11
CA ASP A 46 -27.62 25.28 3.52
C ASP A 46 -26.17 25.16 4.02
N THR A 47 -25.16 25.05 3.16
CA THR A 47 -23.77 25.25 3.64
C THR A 47 -23.01 26.15 2.67
N GLN A 48 -22.98 27.44 2.98
CA GLN A 48 -22.08 28.40 2.32
C GLN A 48 -20.60 28.10 2.64
N HIS A 49 -20.34 27.19 3.59
CA HIS A 49 -19.00 26.79 4.01
C HIS A 49 -18.84 25.26 4.00
N LEU A 50 -17.83 24.76 3.27
CA LEU A 50 -17.38 23.37 3.33
C LEU A 50 -17.12 22.89 4.77
N PHE A 51 -16.76 23.81 5.67
CA PHE A 51 -16.55 23.53 7.08
C PHE A 51 -17.81 22.96 7.77
N GLU A 52 -18.99 23.54 7.53
CA GLU A 52 -20.27 23.05 8.09
C GLU A 52 -20.68 21.71 7.47
N TYR A 53 -20.33 21.50 6.20
CA TYR A 53 -20.48 20.21 5.53
C TYR A 53 -19.66 19.10 6.22
N PHE A 54 -18.43 19.40 6.66
CA PHE A 54 -17.57 18.46 7.38
C PHE A 54 -17.86 18.32 8.89
N GLN A 55 -18.61 19.25 9.51
CA GLN A 55 -19.06 19.12 10.90
C GLN A 55 -20.31 18.24 11.07
N GLY A 56 -21.10 18.04 10.01
CA GLY A 56 -22.22 17.12 10.02
C GLY A 56 -21.72 15.68 9.99
N ASN A 57 -21.69 15.01 11.15
CA ASN A 57 -21.12 13.67 11.32
C ASN A 57 -21.67 12.56 10.39
N GLU A 58 -22.79 12.77 9.68
CA GLU A 58 -23.35 11.77 8.79
C GLU A 58 -24.05 12.43 7.60
N LYS A 59 -23.29 12.73 6.54
CA LYS A 59 -23.88 13.01 5.22
C LYS A 59 -23.22 12.12 4.18
N TYR A 60 -23.69 10.87 4.11
CA TYR A 60 -23.40 9.98 3.00
C TYR A 60 -24.03 10.58 1.74
N HIS A 61 -23.21 11.05 0.80
CA HIS A 61 -23.74 11.45 -0.50
C HIS A 61 -24.42 10.25 -1.17
N GLN A 62 -25.64 10.46 -1.67
CA GLN A 62 -26.43 9.51 -2.46
C GLN A 62 -25.83 9.31 -3.88
N VAL A 63 -24.49 9.30 -4.01
CA VAL A 63 -23.86 8.87 -5.25
C VAL A 63 -24.19 7.39 -5.40
N LYS A 64 -25.13 7.12 -6.31
CA LYS A 64 -25.56 5.75 -6.64
C LYS A 64 -24.33 4.88 -6.83
N THR A 65 -24.32 3.74 -6.15
CA THR A 65 -23.32 2.69 -6.32
C THR A 65 -23.17 2.39 -7.81
N ALA A 66 -21.92 2.25 -8.26
CA ALA A 66 -21.69 1.66 -9.57
C ALA A 66 -22.32 0.26 -9.57
N HIS A 67 -23.08 -0.08 -10.61
CA HIS A 67 -23.74 -1.38 -10.70
C HIS A 67 -22.73 -2.51 -10.47
N GLY A 68 -23.03 -3.43 -9.55
CA GLY A 68 -22.19 -4.58 -9.22
C GLY A 68 -21.21 -4.38 -8.05
N VAL A 69 -21.08 -3.17 -7.50
CA VAL A 69 -20.23 -2.91 -6.31
C VAL A 69 -21.04 -3.11 -5.03
N PRO A 70 -20.59 -3.94 -4.07
CA PRO A 70 -21.27 -4.09 -2.78
C PRO A 70 -21.34 -2.80 -1.95
N GLU A 71 -22.41 -2.66 -1.16
CA GLU A 71 -22.65 -1.49 -0.32
C GLU A 71 -21.53 -1.27 0.72
N TRP A 72 -21.06 -2.34 1.36
CA TRP A 72 -19.99 -2.28 2.35
C TRP A 72 -18.70 -1.64 1.79
N LEU A 73 -18.36 -1.97 0.54
CA LEU A 73 -17.16 -1.46 -0.13
C LEU A 73 -17.31 0.02 -0.48
N THR A 74 -18.53 0.41 -0.86
CA THR A 74 -18.88 1.81 -1.14
C THR A 74 -18.76 2.65 0.13
N LEU A 75 -19.26 2.15 1.27
CA LEU A 75 -19.16 2.84 2.55
C LEU A 75 -17.70 3.01 3.00
N MET A 76 -16.87 1.98 2.87
CA MET A 76 -15.43 2.09 3.17
C MET A 76 -14.74 3.14 2.30
N TYR A 77 -15.06 3.20 1.00
CA TYR A 77 -14.55 4.22 0.10
C TYR A 77 -14.98 5.63 0.50
N GLN A 78 -16.24 5.82 0.86
CA GLN A 78 -16.75 7.12 1.32
C GLN A 78 -16.09 7.58 2.63
N ARG A 79 -15.66 6.64 3.48
CA ARG A 79 -14.93 6.91 4.74
C ARG A 79 -13.43 7.09 4.56
N GLY A 80 -12.90 6.88 3.35
CA GLY A 80 -11.45 6.90 3.10
C GLY A 80 -10.70 5.72 3.72
N GLU A 81 -11.39 4.62 4.00
CA GLU A 81 -10.82 3.41 4.62
C GLU A 81 -10.20 2.46 3.58
N ILE A 82 -10.43 2.71 2.30
CA ILE A 82 -9.90 1.91 1.19
C ILE A 82 -9.18 2.77 0.16
N SER A 83 -8.09 2.21 -0.35
CA SER A 83 -7.29 2.77 -1.43
C SER A 83 -8.15 3.09 -2.66
N VAL A 84 -7.91 4.25 -3.26
CA VAL A 84 -8.55 4.72 -4.50
C VAL A 84 -8.31 3.78 -5.69
N VAL A 85 -7.29 2.92 -5.59
CA VAL A 85 -6.97 1.90 -6.60
C VAL A 85 -8.11 0.88 -6.70
N ILE A 86 -8.72 0.48 -5.58
CA ILE A 86 -9.72 -0.59 -5.56
C ILE A 86 -10.99 -0.27 -6.37
N PRO A 87 -11.72 0.84 -6.13
CA PRO A 87 -12.89 1.17 -6.94
C PRO A 87 -12.53 1.48 -8.40
N ARG A 88 -11.31 1.99 -8.65
CA ARG A 88 -10.80 2.19 -10.01
C ARG A 88 -10.69 0.86 -10.74
N LEU A 89 -10.09 -0.16 -10.13
CA LEU A 89 -9.90 -1.48 -10.74
C LEU A 89 -11.22 -2.18 -11.09
N ILE A 90 -12.27 -1.98 -10.28
CA ILE A 90 -13.60 -2.49 -10.59
C ILE A 90 -14.18 -1.81 -11.83
N SER A 91 -13.96 -0.49 -11.97
CA SER A 91 -14.53 0.31 -13.05
C SER A 91 -13.74 0.20 -14.36
N ILE A 92 -12.41 0.10 -14.25
CA ILE A 92 -11.45 0.09 -15.34
C ILE A 92 -10.43 -1.00 -15.00
N PRO A 93 -10.36 -2.10 -15.76
CA PRO A 93 -9.44 -3.21 -15.49
C PRO A 93 -8.00 -2.89 -15.92
N ARG A 94 -7.50 -1.73 -15.47
CA ARG A 94 -6.17 -1.21 -15.76
C ARG A 94 -5.54 -0.62 -14.50
N ASN A 95 -4.29 -0.97 -14.24
CA ASN A 95 -3.49 -0.40 -13.18
C ASN A 95 -2.22 0.20 -13.77
N VAL A 96 -1.93 1.47 -13.46
CA VAL A 96 -0.73 2.16 -13.95
C VAL A 96 0.13 2.50 -12.75
N PHE A 97 1.32 1.92 -12.70
CA PHE A 97 2.30 2.19 -11.67
C PHE A 97 3.27 3.25 -12.15
N PHE A 98 3.33 4.36 -11.42
CA PHE A 98 4.34 5.38 -11.63
C PHE A 98 5.67 4.88 -11.11
N SER A 99 6.74 5.08 -11.88
CA SER A 99 8.10 4.69 -11.47
C SER A 99 8.43 5.33 -10.13
N GLN A 100 8.93 4.52 -9.21
CA GLN A 100 9.50 5.01 -7.96
C GLN A 100 10.90 5.59 -8.25
N VAL A 101 11.52 6.23 -7.26
CA VAL A 101 12.97 6.46 -7.31
C VAL A 101 13.61 5.08 -7.14
N GLU A 102 14.14 4.50 -8.21
CA GLU A 102 14.61 3.11 -8.23
C GLU A 102 15.62 2.87 -9.37
N ASP A 103 16.35 1.75 -9.32
CA ASP A 103 17.30 1.35 -10.36
C ASP A 103 16.60 0.98 -11.68
N LEU A 104 16.79 1.83 -12.70
CA LEU A 104 16.19 1.61 -14.02
C LEU A 104 16.70 0.35 -14.72
N GLU A 105 17.92 -0.10 -14.44
CA GLU A 105 18.47 -1.29 -15.10
C GLU A 105 17.97 -2.59 -14.47
N SER A 106 17.49 -2.53 -13.22
CA SER A 106 16.80 -3.64 -12.54
C SER A 106 15.35 -3.78 -13.03
N PRO A 107 14.73 -4.98 -12.87
CA PRO A 107 13.29 -5.16 -13.08
C PRO A 107 12.46 -4.15 -12.29
N SER A 108 11.24 -3.86 -12.73
CA SER A 108 10.39 -2.90 -12.02
C SER A 108 10.15 -3.33 -10.57
N SER A 109 10.26 -2.39 -9.63
CA SER A 109 10.01 -2.62 -8.20
C SER A 109 8.64 -3.22 -7.91
N PHE A 110 7.66 -3.01 -8.80
CA PHE A 110 6.31 -3.55 -8.68
C PHE A 110 6.22 -5.05 -9.05
N GLU A 111 7.19 -5.64 -9.74
CA GLU A 111 7.11 -7.04 -10.18
C GLU A 111 7.08 -8.02 -9.00
N CYS A 112 7.82 -7.73 -7.91
CA CYS A 112 7.88 -8.59 -6.72
C CYS A 112 6.53 -8.71 -5.97
N ALA A 113 5.65 -7.72 -6.12
CA ALA A 113 4.34 -7.67 -5.51
C ALA A 113 3.22 -8.29 -6.39
N THR A 114 3.55 -8.82 -7.57
CA THR A 114 2.56 -9.36 -8.52
C THR A 114 1.65 -10.39 -7.88
N SER A 115 2.18 -11.37 -7.12
CA SER A 115 1.35 -12.43 -6.54
C SER A 115 0.35 -11.92 -5.50
N LEU A 116 0.69 -10.86 -4.76
CA LEU A 116 -0.23 -10.18 -3.84
C LEU A 116 -1.38 -9.54 -4.64
N ARG A 117 -1.04 -8.85 -5.73
CA ARG A 117 -2.03 -8.20 -6.60
C ARG A 117 -2.93 -9.21 -7.32
N GLN A 118 -2.42 -10.39 -7.68
CA GLN A 118 -3.25 -11.45 -8.24
C GLN A 118 -4.38 -11.88 -7.30
N VAL A 119 -4.13 -11.91 -5.99
CA VAL A 119 -5.18 -12.19 -4.99
C VAL A 119 -6.17 -11.05 -4.90
N VAL A 120 -5.69 -9.79 -4.84
CA VAL A 120 -6.56 -8.60 -4.87
C VAL A 120 -7.47 -8.62 -6.11
N TYR A 121 -6.90 -8.87 -7.30
CA TYR A 121 -7.65 -8.93 -8.54
C TYR A 121 -8.65 -10.07 -8.54
N GLY A 122 -8.30 -11.27 -8.04
CA GLY A 122 -9.24 -12.37 -7.93
C GLY A 122 -10.42 -12.10 -7.03
N ILE A 123 -10.23 -11.36 -5.93
CA ILE A 123 -11.35 -10.91 -5.10
C ILE A 123 -12.22 -9.91 -5.87
N LEU A 124 -11.61 -8.90 -6.52
CA LEU A 124 -12.36 -7.85 -7.22
C LEU A 124 -13.09 -8.32 -8.48
N THR A 125 -12.53 -9.29 -9.18
CA THR A 125 -13.06 -9.78 -10.46
C THR A 125 -13.85 -11.08 -10.32
N SER A 126 -14.13 -11.55 -9.11
CA SER A 126 -14.88 -12.78 -8.85
C SER A 126 -16.26 -12.79 -9.52
N THR A 127 -16.84 -11.61 -9.77
CA THR A 127 -18.13 -11.42 -10.44
C THR A 127 -18.02 -11.15 -11.95
N CYS A 128 -16.80 -11.07 -12.50
CA CYS A 128 -16.58 -10.77 -13.92
C CYS A 128 -16.63 -12.06 -14.77
N THR A 129 -17.55 -12.12 -15.72
CA THR A 129 -17.76 -13.30 -16.58
C THR A 129 -16.66 -13.55 -17.62
N GLN A 130 -15.75 -12.60 -17.85
CA GLN A 130 -14.69 -12.68 -18.88
C GLN A 130 -13.27 -12.87 -18.31
N GLY A 131 -13.12 -13.58 -17.19
CA GLY A 131 -11.79 -14.00 -16.71
C GLY A 131 -10.93 -12.92 -16.07
N GLY A 132 -11.49 -11.73 -15.80
CA GLY A 132 -10.99 -10.79 -14.78
C GLY A 132 -9.56 -10.26 -14.92
N GLN A 133 -8.95 -10.34 -16.10
CA GLN A 133 -7.56 -9.89 -16.29
C GLN A 133 -7.46 -8.38 -16.09
N ILE A 134 -6.39 -7.96 -15.41
CA ILE A 134 -6.05 -6.55 -15.24
C ILE A 134 -4.83 -6.24 -16.09
N GLU A 135 -4.90 -5.20 -16.91
CA GLU A 135 -3.73 -4.67 -17.62
C GLU A 135 -2.89 -3.83 -16.64
N GLU A 136 -1.66 -4.26 -16.36
CA GLU A 136 -0.69 -3.51 -15.57
C GLU A 136 0.29 -2.80 -16.48
N THR A 137 0.42 -1.48 -16.32
CA THR A 137 1.46 -0.69 -16.97
C THR A 137 2.48 -0.25 -15.94
N TYR A 138 3.74 -0.57 -16.17
CA TYR A 138 4.86 -0.11 -15.34
C TYR A 138 6.12 0.05 -16.18
N ARG A 139 7.18 0.58 -15.59
CA ARG A 139 8.43 0.82 -16.32
C ARG A 139 9.05 -0.49 -16.82
N GLU A 140 9.72 -0.40 -17.95
CA GLU A 140 10.71 -1.35 -18.42
C GLU A 140 11.93 -0.56 -18.83
N LYS A 141 12.98 -0.59 -18.00
CA LYS A 141 14.13 0.30 -18.18
C LYS A 141 13.70 1.76 -18.29
N ARG A 142 13.98 2.39 -19.44
CA ARG A 142 13.65 3.79 -19.77
C ARG A 142 12.34 3.92 -20.57
N SER A 143 11.61 2.83 -20.78
CA SER A 143 10.31 2.81 -21.45
C SER A 143 9.22 2.31 -20.49
N VAL A 144 7.99 2.19 -21.00
CA VAL A 144 6.86 1.58 -20.29
C VAL A 144 6.42 0.32 -21.01
N LYS A 145 6.00 -0.69 -20.25
CA LYS A 145 5.38 -1.91 -20.77
C LYS A 145 4.00 -2.11 -20.16
N SER A 146 3.07 -2.64 -20.94
CA SER A 146 1.77 -3.14 -20.47
C SER A 146 1.78 -4.66 -20.49
N VAL A 147 1.34 -5.29 -19.40
CA VAL A 147 1.19 -6.74 -19.29
C VAL A 147 -0.18 -7.09 -18.72
N HIS A 148 -0.74 -8.24 -19.10
CA HIS A 148 -1.96 -8.75 -18.47
C HIS A 148 -1.63 -9.61 -17.27
N VAL A 149 -2.12 -9.22 -16.10
CA VAL A 149 -2.01 -9.99 -14.86
C VAL A 149 -3.31 -10.73 -14.61
N TYR A 150 -3.17 -12.04 -14.42
CA TYR A 150 -4.29 -12.95 -14.20
C TYR A 150 -4.59 -13.07 -12.70
N PRO A 151 -5.87 -13.03 -12.31
CA PRO A 151 -6.31 -13.36 -10.97
C PRO A 151 -5.73 -14.67 -10.42
N ALA A 152 -5.47 -14.71 -9.11
CA ALA A 152 -5.17 -15.94 -8.41
C ALA A 152 -6.40 -16.86 -8.43
N LYS A 153 -6.17 -18.18 -8.52
CA LYS A 153 -7.26 -19.18 -8.49
C LYS A 153 -7.76 -19.36 -7.05
N GLY A 154 -9.06 -19.64 -6.88
CA GLY A 154 -9.64 -19.97 -5.58
C GLY A 154 -9.72 -18.80 -4.60
N THR A 155 -9.76 -17.56 -5.12
CA THR A 155 -9.98 -16.36 -4.30
C THR A 155 -11.44 -16.24 -3.89
N GLN A 156 -11.66 -15.59 -2.74
CA GLN A 156 -12.99 -15.38 -2.19
C GLN A 156 -13.73 -14.31 -3.00
N SER A 157 -15.05 -14.48 -3.14
CA SER A 157 -15.86 -13.50 -3.86
C SER A 157 -15.94 -12.19 -3.09
N LEU A 158 -15.93 -11.06 -3.81
CA LEU A 158 -16.13 -9.73 -3.22
C LEU A 158 -17.39 -9.64 -2.36
N GLN A 159 -18.45 -10.36 -2.73
CA GLN A 159 -19.71 -10.38 -2.00
C GLN A 159 -19.63 -11.16 -0.68
N ASP A 160 -18.76 -12.17 -0.61
CA ASP A 160 -18.65 -13.09 0.52
C ASP A 160 -17.70 -12.58 1.60
N ILE A 161 -16.85 -11.59 1.30
CA ILE A 161 -15.85 -11.06 2.26
C ILE A 161 -16.47 -10.69 3.62
N PRO A 162 -17.61 -9.96 3.71
CA PRO A 162 -18.21 -9.63 5.00
C PRO A 162 -18.76 -10.84 5.77
N LEU A 163 -19.03 -11.96 5.08
CA LEU A 163 -19.54 -13.19 5.70
C LEU A 163 -18.41 -14.01 6.36
N LEU A 164 -17.16 -13.72 6.02
CA LEU A 164 -16.00 -14.36 6.62
C LEU A 164 -15.72 -13.78 8.02
N ASP A 165 -15.47 -14.66 8.98
CA ASP A 165 -14.97 -14.23 10.28
C ASP A 165 -13.58 -13.56 10.16
N LYS A 166 -13.18 -12.83 11.21
CA LYS A 166 -11.90 -12.11 11.24
C LYS A 166 -10.71 -13.05 11.10
N TYR A 167 -10.80 -14.28 11.61
CA TYR A 167 -9.72 -15.27 11.57
C TYR A 167 -9.45 -15.74 10.15
N LEU A 168 -10.50 -16.10 9.39
CA LEU A 168 -10.39 -16.50 7.98
C LEU A 168 -9.86 -15.35 7.11
N ARG A 169 -10.31 -14.11 7.36
CA ARG A 169 -9.78 -12.92 6.67
C ARG A 169 -8.30 -12.71 6.97
N LYS A 170 -7.87 -12.88 8.22
CA LYS A 170 -6.45 -12.87 8.61
C LYS A 170 -5.65 -13.97 7.91
N ARG A 171 -6.21 -15.19 7.83
CA ARG A 171 -5.55 -16.34 7.22
C ARG A 171 -5.32 -16.14 5.72
N ILE A 172 -6.27 -15.56 4.99
CA ILE A 172 -6.09 -15.23 3.55
C ILE A 172 -4.86 -14.33 3.35
N ILE A 173 -4.66 -13.33 4.20
CA ILE A 173 -3.49 -12.43 4.11
C ILE A 173 -2.20 -13.19 4.40
N LEU A 174 -2.17 -13.98 5.48
CA LEU A 174 -0.99 -14.73 5.88
C LEU A 174 -0.59 -15.77 4.83
N ASP A 175 -1.56 -16.50 4.27
CA ASP A 175 -1.36 -17.46 3.18
C ASP A 175 -0.81 -16.75 1.93
N THR A 176 -1.36 -15.57 1.60
CA THR A 176 -0.93 -14.76 0.45
C THR A 176 0.50 -14.23 0.63
N LEU A 177 0.86 -13.82 1.84
CA LEU A 177 2.22 -13.42 2.22
C LEU A 177 3.16 -14.63 2.42
N LYS A 178 2.68 -15.86 2.21
CA LYS A 178 3.42 -17.11 2.42
C LYS A 178 4.05 -17.20 3.82
N LYS A 179 3.44 -16.55 4.80
CA LYS A 179 3.92 -16.56 6.18
C LYS A 179 3.56 -17.90 6.81
N THR A 180 4.58 -18.67 7.17
CA THR A 180 4.42 -19.84 8.03
C THR A 180 4.25 -19.39 9.48
N ASP A 181 3.40 -20.07 10.26
CA ASP A 181 3.26 -19.81 11.69
C ASP A 181 4.62 -19.96 12.39
N ARG A 182 5.15 -18.84 12.87
CA ARG A 182 6.26 -18.81 13.81
C ARG A 182 5.67 -18.42 15.15
N ASN A 183 5.96 -19.20 16.19
CA ASN A 183 5.50 -18.91 17.54
C ASN A 183 6.32 -17.76 18.14
N VAL A 184 6.05 -16.54 17.68
CA VAL A 184 6.65 -15.30 18.18
C VAL A 184 5.51 -14.39 18.61
N ASP A 185 5.51 -14.05 19.90
CA ASP A 185 4.55 -13.13 20.50
C ASP A 185 4.83 -11.68 20.03
N LEU A 186 4.18 -11.30 18.94
CA LEU A 186 4.23 -9.97 18.31
C LEU A 186 2.87 -9.28 18.40
N SER A 187 2.87 -7.94 18.47
CA SER A 187 1.65 -7.16 18.24
C SER A 187 1.14 -7.37 16.82
N ALA A 188 -0.16 -7.14 16.57
CA ALA A 188 -0.75 -7.34 15.25
C ALA A 188 -0.07 -6.48 14.16
N ASP A 189 0.38 -5.28 14.49
CA ASP A 189 1.13 -4.40 13.59
C ASP A 189 2.49 -4.98 13.22
N ALA A 190 3.25 -5.42 14.22
CA ALA A 190 4.56 -6.03 14.02
C ALA A 190 4.44 -7.37 13.30
N GLU A 191 3.41 -8.17 13.59
CA GLU A 191 3.12 -9.42 12.89
C GLU A 191 2.86 -9.17 11.41
N PHE A 192 2.06 -8.16 11.08
CA PHE A 192 1.75 -7.84 9.69
C PHE A 192 2.98 -7.29 8.95
N PHE A 193 3.68 -6.34 9.57
CA PHE A 193 4.87 -5.74 8.97
C PHE A 193 5.99 -6.78 8.72
N THR A 194 6.26 -7.66 9.69
CA THR A 194 7.26 -8.75 9.53
C THR A 194 6.85 -9.78 8.47
N ALA A 195 5.55 -10.02 8.28
CA ALA A 195 5.06 -10.88 7.21
C ALA A 195 5.40 -10.32 5.83
N ILE A 196 5.23 -9.00 5.66
CA ILE A 196 5.55 -8.30 4.41
C ILE A 196 7.07 -8.31 4.17
N ILE A 197 7.89 -8.06 5.19
CA ILE A 197 9.37 -8.14 5.05
C ILE A 197 9.79 -9.55 4.60
N THR A 198 9.25 -10.59 5.25
CA THR A 198 9.52 -12.00 4.89
C THR A 198 9.14 -12.29 3.44
N TYR A 199 7.95 -11.87 3.01
CA TYR A 199 7.50 -12.01 1.64
C TYR A 199 8.47 -11.29 0.67
N CYS A 200 8.91 -10.06 0.98
CA CYS A 200 9.85 -9.31 0.14
C CYS A 200 11.20 -10.03 0.00
N LEU A 201 11.78 -10.55 1.07
CA LEU A 201 13.04 -11.32 1.01
C LEU A 201 12.94 -12.51 0.03
N GLU A 202 11.77 -13.15 -0.02
CA GLU A 202 11.53 -14.31 -0.88
C GLU A 202 11.20 -13.99 -2.33
N ASN A 203 10.54 -12.86 -2.61
CA ASN A 203 9.94 -12.61 -3.93
C ASN A 203 10.59 -11.43 -4.68
N SER A 204 11.50 -10.68 -4.05
CA SER A 204 12.20 -9.55 -4.69
C SER A 204 13.31 -10.00 -5.64
N ASN A 205 13.52 -9.20 -6.69
CA ASN A 205 14.59 -9.34 -7.66
C ASN A 205 15.05 -7.95 -8.16
N PRO A 206 16.24 -7.47 -7.77
CA PRO A 206 17.26 -8.13 -6.94
C PRO A 206 16.81 -8.45 -5.52
N LYS A 207 17.50 -9.40 -4.88
CA LYS A 207 17.16 -9.88 -3.53
C LYS A 207 17.44 -8.83 -2.46
N LEU A 208 16.47 -8.63 -1.57
CA LEU A 208 16.74 -7.99 -0.28
C LEU A 208 17.63 -8.93 0.56
N ASN A 209 18.50 -8.33 1.35
CA ASN A 209 19.36 -9.05 2.30
C ASN A 209 18.94 -8.76 3.76
N GLU A 210 19.64 -9.37 4.70
CA GLU A 210 19.34 -9.22 6.12
C GLU A 210 19.49 -7.78 6.63
N HIS A 211 20.42 -6.98 6.09
CA HIS A 211 20.58 -5.58 6.49
C HIS A 211 19.39 -4.73 6.07
N HIS A 212 18.79 -5.00 4.90
CA HIS A 212 17.53 -4.36 4.50
C HIS A 212 16.41 -4.71 5.49
N ALA A 213 16.30 -5.98 5.89
CA ALA A 213 15.31 -6.42 6.86
C ALA A 213 15.49 -5.73 8.23
N ARG A 214 16.72 -5.68 8.74
CA ARG A 214 17.05 -4.99 10.00
C ARG A 214 16.73 -3.50 9.93
N ALA A 215 17.10 -2.82 8.84
CA ALA A 215 16.78 -1.41 8.62
C ALA A 215 15.26 -1.15 8.62
N LEU A 216 14.47 -2.03 7.98
CA LEU A 216 13.01 -1.96 7.98
C LEU A 216 12.41 -2.13 9.38
N ILE A 217 12.91 -3.10 10.16
CA ILE A 217 12.47 -3.31 11.55
C ILE A 217 12.80 -2.08 12.41
N CYS A 218 14.04 -1.57 12.31
CA CYS A 218 14.44 -0.34 12.99
C CYS A 218 13.53 0.84 12.64
N CYS A 219 13.25 1.04 11.35
CA CYS A 219 12.41 2.14 10.88
C CYS A 219 10.98 2.02 11.42
N PHE A 220 10.39 0.83 11.38
CA PHE A 220 9.07 0.60 11.95
C PHE A 220 9.01 0.95 13.45
N LEU A 221 9.99 0.51 14.24
CA LEU A 221 10.02 0.78 15.69
C LEU A 221 10.22 2.26 15.99
N VAL A 222 11.17 2.90 15.32
CA VAL A 222 11.49 4.32 15.52
C VAL A 222 10.34 5.22 15.09
N MET A 223 9.80 5.00 13.89
CA MET A 223 8.77 5.89 13.32
C MET A 223 7.45 5.79 14.08
N ASN A 224 7.09 4.60 14.59
CA ASN A 224 5.94 4.47 15.47
C ASN A 224 6.08 5.35 16.72
N VAL A 225 7.25 5.41 17.35
CA VAL A 225 7.46 6.25 18.53
C VAL A 225 7.55 7.73 18.22
N LYS A 226 8.27 8.13 17.16
CA LYS A 226 8.29 9.54 16.72
C LYS A 226 6.88 10.04 16.42
N PHE A 227 6.02 9.18 15.85
CA PHE A 227 4.65 9.57 15.59
C PHE A 227 3.82 9.73 16.87
N GLU A 228 3.93 8.80 17.82
CA GLU A 228 3.24 8.92 19.12
C GLU A 228 3.74 10.15 19.93
N SER A 229 5.02 10.52 19.82
CA SER A 229 5.54 11.75 20.43
C SER A 229 4.98 13.02 19.79
N LEU A 230 4.86 13.05 18.45
CA LEU A 230 4.22 14.15 17.72
C LEU A 230 2.76 14.34 18.14
N LEU A 231 2.01 13.25 18.34
CA LEU A 231 0.63 13.30 18.82
C LEU A 231 0.53 13.82 20.27
N SER A 232 1.46 13.41 21.13
CA SER A 232 1.50 13.83 22.54
C SER A 232 2.11 15.23 22.76
N ARG A 233 2.59 15.89 21.70
CA ARG A 233 3.29 17.20 21.75
C ARG A 233 4.47 17.21 22.72
N THR A 234 5.17 16.10 22.85
CA THR A 234 6.36 15.97 23.71
C THR A 234 7.64 16.11 22.88
N GLU A 235 8.57 16.95 23.33
CA GLU A 235 9.77 17.34 22.55
C GLU A 235 10.95 16.35 22.69
N ASP A 236 10.89 15.41 23.63
CA ASP A 236 12.11 14.90 24.29
C ASP A 236 12.67 13.56 23.73
N ARG A 237 12.04 12.95 22.72
CA ARG A 237 12.50 11.63 22.18
C ARG A 237 13.06 11.67 20.76
N SER A 238 13.05 12.83 20.09
CA SER A 238 13.38 12.88 18.65
C SER A 238 14.83 13.19 18.32
N GLU A 239 15.62 13.75 19.24
CA GLU A 239 16.95 14.31 18.92
C GLU A 239 17.93 13.27 18.35
N LYS A 240 17.96 12.05 18.90
CA LYS A 240 18.91 11.02 18.45
C LYS A 240 18.64 10.55 17.01
N TRP A 241 17.38 10.42 16.63
CA TRP A 241 17.01 9.88 15.31
C TRP A 241 16.88 10.98 14.24
N GLU A 242 16.92 12.24 14.63
CA GLU A 242 16.79 13.38 13.71
C GLU A 242 17.90 13.41 12.66
N PRO A 243 19.19 13.22 12.99
CA PRO A 243 20.27 13.16 12.00
C PRO A 243 20.10 12.03 10.98
N LEU A 244 19.45 10.93 11.36
CA LEU A 244 19.16 9.81 10.46
C LEU A 244 18.02 10.11 9.50
N CYS A 245 17.15 11.08 9.81
CA CYS A 245 16.06 11.50 8.93
C CYS A 245 16.49 12.57 7.92
N GLN A 246 17.68 13.17 8.11
CA GLN A 246 18.20 14.23 7.27
C GLN A 246 18.99 13.69 6.08
N HIS A 247 18.87 14.40 4.96
CA HIS A 247 19.66 14.15 3.77
C HIS A 247 21.09 14.63 4.03
N HIS A 248 22.05 13.74 3.84
CA HIS A 248 23.48 14.09 3.80
C HIS A 248 23.89 14.27 2.34
N ASP A 249 24.92 15.07 2.05
CA ASP A 249 25.48 15.30 0.70
C ASP A 249 26.14 14.05 0.07
N GLN A 250 25.80 12.86 0.55
CA GLN A 250 26.29 11.58 0.03
C GLN A 250 25.45 11.13 -1.17
N GLU A 251 26.12 10.60 -2.18
CA GLU A 251 25.45 9.92 -3.28
C GLU A 251 24.70 8.69 -2.76
N TYR A 252 23.42 8.57 -3.14
CA TYR A 252 22.64 7.41 -2.76
C TYR A 252 23.03 6.19 -3.58
N ASP A 253 23.21 5.07 -2.89
CA ASP A 253 23.30 3.75 -3.53
C ASP A 253 21.94 3.38 -4.14
N ILE A 254 21.90 3.35 -5.46
CA ILE A 254 20.70 3.06 -6.25
C ILE A 254 20.17 1.64 -6.01
N HIS A 255 21.03 0.67 -5.69
CA HIS A 255 20.62 -0.71 -5.43
C HIS A 255 19.91 -0.83 -4.08
N VAL A 256 20.38 -0.06 -3.08
CA VAL A 256 19.73 0.03 -1.76
C VAL A 256 18.37 0.70 -1.89
N ILE A 257 18.29 1.82 -2.61
CA ILE A 257 17.01 2.48 -2.90
C ILE A 257 16.06 1.52 -3.61
N HIS A 258 16.54 0.83 -4.64
CA HIS A 258 15.71 -0.10 -5.41
C HIS A 258 15.13 -1.24 -4.54
N ALA A 259 15.92 -1.77 -3.61
CA ALA A 259 15.45 -2.77 -2.64
C ALA A 259 14.32 -2.22 -1.74
N PHE A 260 14.40 -0.97 -1.28
CA PHE A 260 13.32 -0.36 -0.52
C PHE A 260 12.10 -0.01 -1.37
N ALA A 261 12.28 0.37 -2.64
CA ALA A 261 11.17 0.55 -3.58
C ALA A 261 10.40 -0.76 -3.83
N GLN A 262 11.10 -1.90 -3.91
CA GLN A 262 10.47 -3.23 -3.96
C GLN A 262 9.65 -3.52 -2.70
N PHE A 263 10.21 -3.22 -1.53
CA PHE A 263 9.46 -3.36 -0.28
C PHE A 263 8.20 -2.48 -0.25
N GLN A 264 8.31 -1.21 -0.65
CA GLN A 264 7.17 -0.29 -0.73
C GLN A 264 6.07 -0.81 -1.65
N ALA A 265 6.41 -1.40 -2.80
CA ALA A 265 5.42 -1.99 -3.70
C ALA A 265 4.67 -3.18 -3.05
N CYS A 266 5.38 -4.08 -2.36
CA CYS A 266 4.76 -5.18 -1.62
C CYS A 266 3.91 -4.69 -0.45
N PHE A 267 4.40 -3.68 0.28
CA PHE A 267 3.70 -3.09 1.41
C PHE A 267 2.36 -2.47 0.99
N LEU A 268 2.35 -1.69 -0.10
CA LEU A 268 1.12 -1.12 -0.66
C LEU A 268 0.13 -2.19 -1.12
N ALA A 269 0.60 -3.22 -1.83
CA ALA A 269 -0.27 -4.32 -2.27
C ALA A 269 -0.85 -5.12 -1.09
N ALA A 270 -0.06 -5.32 -0.02
CA ALA A 270 -0.54 -5.96 1.20
C ALA A 270 -1.57 -5.10 1.95
N LEU A 271 -1.41 -3.77 1.96
CA LEU A 271 -2.40 -2.85 2.52
C LEU A 271 -3.71 -2.86 1.72
N ASP A 272 -3.64 -2.83 0.39
CA ASP A 272 -4.82 -2.96 -0.46
C ASP A 272 -5.58 -4.26 -0.16
N LEU A 273 -4.87 -5.38 -0.01
CA LEU A 273 -5.46 -6.66 0.38
C LEU A 273 -6.06 -6.62 1.79
N ASN A 274 -5.37 -6.02 2.77
CA ASN A 274 -5.86 -5.90 4.14
C ASN A 274 -7.16 -5.08 4.21
N GLN A 275 -7.21 -3.95 3.50
CA GLN A 275 -8.41 -3.10 3.41
C GLN A 275 -9.55 -3.83 2.71
N LEU A 276 -9.28 -4.52 1.60
CA LEU A 276 -10.28 -5.30 0.88
C LEU A 276 -10.86 -6.42 1.72
N LEU A 277 -10.09 -6.96 2.66
CA LEU A 277 -10.51 -7.98 3.63
C LEU A 277 -11.07 -7.39 4.93
N LEU A 278 -11.53 -6.12 4.92
CA LEU A 278 -12.13 -5.46 6.09
C LEU A 278 -11.16 -5.41 7.30
N CYS A 279 -9.88 -5.13 7.05
CA CYS A 279 -8.82 -4.85 8.02
C CYS A 279 -8.70 -5.88 9.16
N PRO A 280 -8.44 -7.18 8.88
CA PRO A 280 -8.18 -8.17 9.92
C PRO A 280 -6.86 -7.89 10.67
N PHE A 281 -5.89 -7.25 10.00
CA PHE A 281 -4.77 -6.56 10.63
C PHE A 281 -5.03 -5.05 10.72
N PRO A 282 -4.37 -4.32 11.63
CA PRO A 282 -4.50 -2.87 11.65
C PRO A 282 -4.02 -2.26 10.33
N ASN A 283 -4.69 -1.20 9.89
CA ASN A 283 -4.37 -0.52 8.64
C ASN A 283 -3.18 0.42 8.86
N LEU A 284 -1.97 -0.11 8.65
CA LEU A 284 -0.74 0.65 8.83
C LEU A 284 -0.70 1.86 7.89
N ASN A 285 -0.41 3.03 8.42
CA ASN A 285 -0.21 4.23 7.62
C ASN A 285 1.26 4.27 7.14
N PRO A 286 1.54 4.22 5.83
CA PRO A 286 2.92 4.25 5.30
C PRO A 286 3.76 5.41 5.86
N ALA A 287 3.16 6.59 6.03
CA ALA A 287 3.86 7.77 6.55
C ALA A 287 4.25 7.65 8.04
N ARG A 288 3.67 6.68 8.77
CA ARG A 288 3.96 6.41 10.19
C ARG A 288 4.99 5.30 10.42
N VAL A 289 5.30 4.51 9.39
CA VAL A 289 6.14 3.30 9.55
C VAL A 289 7.34 3.25 8.61
N ILE A 290 7.36 4.06 7.55
CA ILE A 290 8.44 4.07 6.55
C ILE A 290 8.94 5.49 6.36
N HIS A 291 10.26 5.65 6.47
CA HIS A 291 10.96 6.89 6.14
C HIS A 291 12.20 6.57 5.30
N GLY A 292 12.23 7.04 4.05
CA GLY A 292 13.25 6.65 3.06
C GLY A 292 14.68 7.00 3.47
N THR A 293 14.92 8.25 3.90
CA THR A 293 16.25 8.72 4.32
C THR A 293 16.77 7.93 5.53
N PHE A 294 15.92 7.74 6.53
CA PHE A 294 16.22 6.90 7.69
C PHE A 294 16.59 5.46 7.30
N LEU A 295 15.81 4.84 6.40
CA LEU A 295 16.10 3.47 5.94
C LEU A 295 17.47 3.36 5.29
N HIS A 296 17.80 4.30 4.40
CA HIS A 296 19.10 4.32 3.72
C HIS A 296 20.25 4.54 4.71
N ASN A 297 20.15 5.54 5.59
CA ASN A 297 21.19 5.86 6.56
C ASN A 297 21.44 4.69 7.55
N VAL A 298 20.39 4.08 8.08
CA VAL A 298 20.51 2.91 8.96
C VAL A 298 21.09 1.72 8.21
N PHE A 299 20.69 1.50 6.95
CA PHE A 299 21.28 0.45 6.12
C PHE A 299 22.79 0.65 5.96
N VAL A 300 23.26 1.86 5.64
CA VAL A 300 24.68 2.18 5.49
C VAL A 300 25.45 1.93 6.79
N GLN A 301 24.90 2.33 7.94
CA GLN A 301 25.53 2.05 9.23
C GLN A 301 25.64 0.55 9.51
N LEU A 302 24.60 -0.22 9.18
CA LEU A 302 24.56 -1.67 9.35
C LEU A 302 25.55 -2.41 8.44
N THR A 303 25.81 -1.91 7.23
CA THR A 303 26.74 -2.55 6.27
C THR A 303 28.19 -2.15 6.49
N THR A 304 28.46 -0.96 6.99
CA THR A 304 29.82 -0.47 7.27
C THR A 304 30.37 -0.97 8.62
N SER A 305 29.49 -1.43 9.51
CA SER A 305 29.87 -1.94 10.83
C SER A 305 30.33 -3.40 10.79
N ILE A 306 31.28 -3.76 11.66
CA ILE A 306 31.79 -5.14 11.79
C ILE A 306 30.66 -6.12 12.18
N SER A 307 29.67 -5.65 12.94
CA SER A 307 28.47 -6.41 13.25
C SER A 307 27.24 -5.49 13.40
N PRO A 308 26.02 -6.00 13.15
CA PRO A 308 24.79 -5.20 13.31
C PRO A 308 24.49 -4.80 14.75
N LYS A 309 24.89 -5.62 15.72
CA LYS A 309 24.44 -5.53 17.11
C LYS A 309 24.78 -4.17 17.77
N PRO A 310 26.02 -3.66 17.73
CA PRO A 310 26.35 -2.36 18.33
C PRO A 310 25.58 -1.19 17.71
N VAL A 311 25.29 -1.25 16.40
CA VAL A 311 24.50 -0.23 15.70
C VAL A 311 23.07 -0.20 16.24
N ILE A 312 22.47 -1.37 16.45
CA ILE A 312 21.10 -1.50 16.96
C ILE A 312 21.03 -1.10 18.45
N GLU A 313 22.01 -1.52 19.25
CA GLU A 313 22.13 -1.14 20.67
C GLU A 313 22.29 0.37 20.83
N ASP A 314 23.14 0.98 20.00
CA ASP A 314 23.26 2.44 19.96
C ASP A 314 21.95 3.07 19.49
N LEU A 315 21.37 2.65 18.37
CA LEU A 315 20.13 3.25 17.82
C LEU A 315 18.99 3.33 18.85
N PHE A 316 18.90 2.36 19.76
CA PHE A 316 17.88 2.29 20.80
C PHE A 316 18.35 2.74 22.20
N ASP A 317 19.55 3.32 22.34
CA ASP A 317 20.14 3.76 23.62
C ASP A 317 20.15 2.66 24.69
N GLY A 318 20.32 1.39 24.27
CA GLY A 318 20.26 0.25 25.18
C GLY A 318 18.86 -0.01 25.78
N ASN A 319 17.79 0.61 25.27
CA ASN A 319 16.44 0.42 25.77
C ASN A 319 15.95 -1.02 25.52
N GLN A 320 15.80 -1.78 26.61
CA GLN A 320 15.47 -3.21 26.54
C GLN A 320 14.12 -3.50 25.88
N CYS A 321 13.12 -2.62 26.01
CA CYS A 321 11.82 -2.85 25.37
C CYS A 321 11.94 -2.81 23.83
N PHE A 322 12.72 -1.86 23.30
CA PHE A 322 13.01 -1.79 21.87
C PHE A 322 13.88 -2.95 21.41
N LEU A 323 14.92 -3.30 22.16
CA LEU A 323 15.82 -4.41 21.83
C LEU A 323 15.09 -5.76 21.83
N ASP A 324 14.22 -6.00 22.81
CA ASP A 324 13.39 -7.20 22.89
C ASP A 324 12.42 -7.27 21.71
N MET A 325 11.73 -6.17 21.39
CA MET A 325 10.81 -6.14 20.24
C MET A 325 11.57 -6.32 18.91
N PHE A 326 12.71 -5.66 18.76
CA PHE A 326 13.59 -5.83 17.60
C PHE A 326 14.01 -7.29 17.46
N SER A 327 14.47 -7.93 18.53
CA SER A 327 14.91 -9.34 18.52
C SER A 327 13.77 -10.28 18.14
N LYS A 328 12.56 -10.07 18.68
CA LYS A 328 11.37 -10.83 18.31
C LYS A 328 11.04 -10.67 16.82
N MET A 329 11.01 -9.44 16.31
CA MET A 329 10.75 -9.17 14.89
C MET A 329 11.84 -9.75 13.98
N GLU A 330 13.11 -9.63 14.37
CA GLU A 330 14.25 -10.17 13.64
C GLU A 330 14.17 -11.70 13.58
N SER A 331 13.87 -12.36 14.70
CA SER A 331 13.66 -13.82 14.74
C SER A 331 12.46 -14.26 13.89
N ALA A 332 11.39 -13.46 13.85
CA ALA A 332 10.23 -13.71 13.00
C ALA A 332 10.53 -13.59 11.50
N VAL A 333 11.50 -12.76 11.10
CA VAL A 333 11.88 -12.54 9.70
C VAL A 333 13.03 -13.47 9.28
N LEU A 334 14.15 -13.43 10.01
CA LEU A 334 15.43 -14.05 9.68
C LEU A 334 15.67 -15.40 10.38
N GLY A 335 14.88 -15.75 11.39
CA GLY A 335 15.01 -17.02 12.11
C GLY A 335 14.74 -18.26 11.23
N PRO A 336 15.14 -19.46 11.68
CA PRO A 336 14.90 -20.71 10.96
C PRO A 336 13.39 -20.99 10.81
N ARG A 337 12.99 -21.51 9.65
CA ARG A 337 11.59 -21.86 9.37
C ARG A 337 11.26 -23.20 10.01
N VAL A 338 10.29 -23.23 10.91
CA VAL A 338 9.68 -24.49 11.35
C VAL A 338 8.75 -24.94 10.23
N LEU A 339 9.20 -25.91 9.42
CA LEU A 339 8.33 -26.60 8.50
C LEU A 339 7.45 -27.55 9.32
N TYR A 340 6.23 -27.12 9.65
CA TYR A 340 5.21 -28.09 10.03
C TYR A 340 4.91 -28.92 8.78
N SER A 341 5.34 -30.18 8.78
CA SER A 341 4.89 -31.15 7.81
C SER A 341 3.37 -31.19 7.86
N ARG A 342 2.72 -30.75 6.79
CA ARG A 342 1.30 -31.09 6.56
C ARG A 342 1.25 -32.60 6.45
N ALA A 343 0.97 -33.28 7.55
CA ALA A 343 0.51 -34.65 7.51
C ALA A 343 -0.71 -34.65 6.59
N SER A 344 -0.59 -35.38 5.50
CA SER A 344 -1.67 -35.70 4.59
C SER A 344 -2.79 -36.37 5.37
N GLU A 345 -3.84 -35.61 5.72
CA GLU A 345 -5.16 -36.18 5.93
C GLU A 345 -5.72 -36.57 4.56
N SER A 346 -5.21 -37.69 4.04
CA SER A 346 -5.94 -38.52 3.10
C SER A 346 -7.05 -39.22 3.90
N LEU A 347 -8.25 -38.67 3.85
CA LEU A 347 -9.47 -39.41 4.18
C LEU A 347 -10.09 -39.90 2.88
N ASN A 348 -10.08 -41.23 2.74
CA ASN A 348 -10.99 -41.98 1.89
C ASN A 348 -12.44 -41.82 2.37
#